data_AF-A0A1Q3ZH71-F1
#
_entry.id   AF-A0A1Q3ZH71-F1
#
_cell.length_a   1.000
_cell.length_b   1.000
_cell.length_c   1.000
_cell.angle_alpha   90.00
_cell.angle_beta   90.00
_cell.angle_gamma   90.00
#
_symmetry.space_group_name_H-M   'P 1'
#
loop_
_entity.id
_entity.type
_entity.pdbx_description
1 polymer ?
#
loop_
_entity_poly.entity_id
_entity_poly.type
_entity_poly.pdbx_seq_one_letter_code
_entity_poly.pdbx_strand_id
1 'polypeptide(L)'
;MNKLYPFFLQQRANYQKWDFLIFTALTLLSILNGQTTVFYLIYFFWWNELLRIIVDRILYKKNPNAKFMGDKRDSIFSSFFMMGIYFVFIVVFFGFIASYKHDAEIYVNMKTLFFQNWFFNVNLLFIIAERIFLHKTHQPMEVSFGGFTTNMIILHISIIVGGCLLFFVVQNYPETFTPENLWGSVLVALPFLLLKMAVTKF
;
A
#
# COMPACT_ATOMS: atom_id res chain seq x y z
N MET A 1 -25.17 10.27 26.41
CA MET A 1 -23.99 9.87 25.58
C MET A 1 -24.26 8.48 25.01
N ASN A 2 -24.72 8.32 23.75
CA ASN A 2 -24.67 7.02 23.02
C ASN A 2 -25.22 7.01 21.57
N LYS A 3 -25.62 8.14 20.97
CA LYS A 3 -26.08 8.16 19.56
C LYS A 3 -24.98 8.41 18.52
N LEU A 4 -23.82 8.91 18.93
CA LEU A 4 -22.71 9.25 18.02
C LEU A 4 -21.83 8.04 17.68
N TYR A 5 -21.70 7.07 18.58
CA TYR A 5 -20.90 5.86 18.38
C TYR A 5 -21.30 5.00 17.16
N PRO A 6 -22.60 4.71 16.90
CA PRO A 6 -22.99 3.93 15.72
C PRO A 6 -22.76 4.68 14.40
N PHE A 7 -22.91 6.01 14.39
CA PHE A 7 -22.63 6.83 13.20
C PHE A 7 -21.13 6.81 12.85
N PHE A 8 -20.26 6.88 13.86
CA PHE A 8 -18.81 6.84 13.66
C PHE A 8 -18.30 5.49 13.11
N LEU A 9 -18.87 4.37 13.56
CA LEU A 9 -18.53 3.05 13.03
C LEU A 9 -18.98 2.89 11.57
N GLN A 10 -20.16 3.42 11.22
CA GLN A 10 -20.70 3.36 9.87
C GLN A 10 -19.88 4.20 8.87
N GLN A 11 -19.35 5.35 9.30
CA GLN A 11 -18.53 6.23 8.44
C GLN A 11 -17.10 5.70 8.24
N ARG A 12 -16.47 5.11 9.29
CA ARG A 12 -15.19 4.39 9.19
C ARG A 12 -15.27 3.21 8.21
N ALA A 13 -16.35 2.42 8.32
CA ALA A 13 -16.57 1.26 7.46
C ALA A 13 -16.84 1.62 5.99
N ASN A 14 -17.41 2.79 5.70
CA ASN A 14 -17.60 3.23 4.32
C ASN A 14 -16.32 3.79 3.69
N TYR A 15 -15.43 4.41 4.46
CA TYR A 15 -14.13 4.88 3.98
C TYR A 15 -13.21 3.73 3.54
N GLN A 16 -13.01 2.73 4.41
CA GLN A 16 -12.11 1.59 4.09
C GLN A 16 -12.58 0.81 2.85
N LYS A 17 -13.88 0.89 2.51
CA LYS A 17 -14.45 0.31 1.28
C LYS A 17 -14.05 1.09 0.03
N TRP A 18 -14.06 2.43 0.05
CA TRP A 18 -13.70 3.22 -1.13
C TRP A 18 -12.23 3.10 -1.47
N ASP A 19 -11.33 3.20 -0.48
CA ASP A 19 -9.90 2.89 -0.63
C ASP A 19 -9.69 1.50 -1.24
N PHE A 20 -10.35 0.47 -0.71
CA PHE A 20 -10.26 -0.88 -1.26
C PHE A 20 -10.78 -0.98 -2.70
N LEU A 21 -11.94 -0.40 -3.00
CA LEU A 21 -12.55 -0.48 -4.33
C LEU A 21 -11.70 0.22 -5.37
N ILE A 22 -11.17 1.40 -5.05
CA ILE A 22 -10.35 2.19 -5.98
C ILE A 22 -8.99 1.55 -6.16
N PHE A 23 -8.37 1.06 -5.08
CA PHE A 23 -7.15 0.26 -5.18
C PHE A 23 -7.37 -0.97 -6.09
N THR A 24 -8.46 -1.72 -5.87
CA THR A 24 -8.78 -2.92 -6.65
C THR A 24 -9.04 -2.57 -8.11
N ALA A 25 -9.85 -1.56 -8.39
CA ALA A 25 -10.18 -1.12 -9.74
C ALA A 25 -8.91 -0.66 -10.50
N LEU A 26 -8.08 0.18 -9.89
CA LEU A 26 -6.84 0.66 -10.50
C LEU A 26 -5.82 -0.46 -10.68
N THR A 27 -5.74 -1.40 -9.75
CA THR A 27 -4.89 -2.60 -9.89
C THR A 27 -5.36 -3.47 -11.04
N LEU A 28 -6.67 -3.73 -11.16
CA LEU A 28 -7.24 -4.49 -12.28
C LEU A 28 -6.99 -3.79 -13.62
N LEU A 29 -7.18 -2.47 -13.69
CA LEU A 29 -6.87 -1.69 -14.90
C LEU A 29 -5.37 -1.73 -15.23
N SER A 30 -4.50 -1.65 -14.23
CA SER A 30 -3.05 -1.79 -14.40
C SER A 30 -2.68 -3.18 -14.94
N ILE A 31 -3.35 -4.25 -14.47
CA ILE A 31 -3.18 -5.61 -14.98
C ILE A 31 -3.62 -5.73 -16.43
N LEU A 32 -4.79 -5.18 -16.78
CA LEU A 32 -5.30 -5.20 -18.16
C LEU A 32 -4.36 -4.49 -19.15
N ASN A 33 -3.54 -3.56 -18.68
CA ASN A 33 -2.55 -2.84 -19.48
C ASN A 33 -1.12 -3.41 -19.37
N GLY A 34 -0.96 -4.55 -18.67
CA GLY A 34 0.32 -5.20 -18.46
C GLY A 34 1.35 -4.38 -17.69
N GLN A 35 0.89 -3.54 -16.77
CA GLN A 35 1.73 -2.63 -15.98
C GLN A 35 1.83 -3.02 -14.50
N THR A 36 1.50 -4.28 -14.17
CA THR A 36 1.50 -4.78 -12.79
C THR A 36 2.56 -5.85 -12.60
N THR A 37 3.36 -5.71 -11.54
CA THR A 37 4.38 -6.66 -11.11
C THR A 37 4.31 -6.85 -9.59
N VAL A 38 5.04 -7.83 -9.06
CA VAL A 38 5.21 -7.98 -7.60
C VAL A 38 5.78 -6.69 -6.99
N PHE A 39 6.77 -6.08 -7.65
CA PHE A 39 7.35 -4.81 -7.23
C PHE A 39 6.30 -3.69 -7.20
N TYR A 40 5.48 -3.53 -8.24
CA TYR A 40 4.39 -2.54 -8.27
C TYR A 40 3.53 -2.62 -7.01
N LEU A 41 3.11 -3.83 -6.64
CA LEU A 41 2.18 -4.04 -5.52
C LEU A 41 2.85 -3.74 -4.19
N ILE A 42 4.04 -4.31 -3.92
CA ILE A 42 4.76 -4.06 -2.66
C ILE A 42 5.12 -2.57 -2.53
N TYR A 43 5.59 -1.96 -3.61
CA TYR A 43 5.96 -0.55 -3.65
C TYR A 43 4.74 0.36 -3.43
N PHE A 44 3.56 -0.05 -3.90
CA PHE A 44 2.31 0.62 -3.59
C PHE A 44 1.99 0.58 -2.09
N PHE A 45 2.07 -0.60 -1.46
CA PHE A 45 1.83 -0.72 -0.01
C PHE A 45 2.82 0.14 0.80
N TRP A 46 4.08 0.22 0.35
CA TRP A 46 5.09 1.07 0.97
C TRP A 46 4.73 2.55 0.84
N TRP A 47 4.41 3.02 -0.37
CA TRP A 47 3.99 4.42 -0.58
C TRP A 47 2.71 4.77 0.17
N ASN A 48 1.73 3.87 0.20
CA ASN A 48 0.49 4.05 0.94
C ASN A 48 0.78 4.34 2.42
N GLU A 49 1.65 3.56 3.06
CA GLU A 49 2.00 3.81 4.46
C GLU A 49 2.84 5.08 4.65
N LEU A 50 3.79 5.35 3.75
CA LEU A 50 4.61 6.56 3.83
C LEU A 50 3.75 7.83 3.74
N LEU A 51 2.85 7.88 2.75
CA LEU A 51 1.95 9.01 2.53
C LEU A 51 1.01 9.18 3.70
N ARG A 52 0.48 8.08 4.25
CA ARG A 52 -0.33 8.13 5.46
C ARG A 52 0.44 8.74 6.63
N ILE A 53 1.66 8.30 6.91
CA ILE A 53 2.49 8.84 8.00
C ILE A 53 2.74 10.32 7.79
N ILE A 54 3.07 10.75 6.58
CA ILE A 54 3.31 12.16 6.24
C ILE A 54 2.05 13.00 6.45
N VAL A 55 0.92 12.59 5.86
CA VAL A 55 -0.35 13.33 5.95
C VAL A 55 -0.84 13.38 7.40
N ASP A 56 -0.81 12.26 8.12
CA ASP A 56 -1.18 12.21 9.53
C ASP A 56 -0.30 13.11 10.37
N ARG A 57 1.02 13.12 10.15
CA ARG A 57 1.93 14.01 10.87
C ARG A 57 1.58 15.48 10.66
N ILE A 58 1.24 15.88 9.44
CA ILE A 58 0.95 17.27 9.09
C ILE A 58 -0.42 17.70 9.62
N LEU A 59 -1.44 16.83 9.53
CA LEU A 59 -2.84 17.20 9.75
C LEU A 59 -3.42 16.71 11.08
N TYR A 60 -2.77 15.80 11.81
CA TYR A 60 -3.26 15.27 13.08
C TYR A 60 -3.67 16.36 14.09
N LYS A 61 -2.84 17.41 14.25
CA LYS A 61 -3.15 18.52 15.17
C LYS A 61 -4.39 19.33 14.77
N LYS A 62 -4.80 19.26 13.50
CA LYS A 62 -5.96 19.98 12.97
C LYS A 62 -7.25 19.17 13.11
N ASN A 63 -7.17 17.87 13.36
CA ASN A 63 -8.33 17.02 13.54
C ASN A 63 -8.57 16.71 15.04
N PRO A 64 -9.54 17.36 15.70
CA PRO A 64 -9.80 17.15 17.12
C PRO A 64 -10.38 15.76 17.43
N ASN A 65 -10.90 15.06 16.43
CA ASN A 65 -11.47 13.71 16.57
C ASN A 65 -10.44 12.60 16.29
N ALA A 66 -9.21 12.95 15.91
CA ALA A 66 -8.14 11.98 15.72
C ALA A 66 -7.61 11.48 17.07
N LYS A 67 -7.54 10.16 17.23
CA LYS A 67 -7.01 9.52 18.44
C LYS A 67 -5.60 9.01 18.15
N PHE A 68 -4.64 9.47 18.93
CA PHE A 68 -3.30 8.90 18.92
C PHE A 68 -3.30 7.55 19.65
N MET A 69 -2.92 6.47 18.95
CA MET A 69 -2.88 5.11 19.48
C MET A 69 -1.46 4.58 19.76
N GLY A 70 -0.42 5.40 19.56
CA GLY A 70 0.96 5.01 19.88
C GLY A 70 1.29 5.14 21.37
N ASP A 71 2.37 4.49 21.82
CA ASP A 71 3.00 4.77 23.11
C ASP A 71 3.53 6.22 23.08
N LYS A 72 3.53 6.92 24.21
CA LYS A 72 4.16 8.24 24.35
C LYS A 72 5.66 8.22 24.00
N ARG A 73 6.27 7.04 24.03
CA ARG A 73 7.67 6.79 23.65
C ARG A 73 7.87 6.54 22.16
N ASP A 74 6.80 6.34 21.39
CA ASP A 74 6.91 6.08 19.97
C ASP A 74 7.37 7.33 19.22
N SER A 75 8.56 7.23 18.64
CA SER A 75 9.15 8.28 17.83
C SER A 75 8.76 8.11 16.37
N ILE A 76 8.31 9.19 15.74
CA ILE A 76 8.12 9.26 14.28
C ILE A 76 9.41 8.97 13.52
N PHE A 77 10.56 9.31 14.11
CA PHE A 77 11.85 8.98 13.51
C PHE A 77 11.99 7.47 13.31
N SER A 78 11.48 6.66 14.25
CA SER A 78 11.47 5.19 14.11
C SER A 78 10.63 4.74 12.92
N SER A 79 9.46 5.35 12.68
CA SER A 79 8.64 5.05 11.49
C SER A 79 9.39 5.36 10.20
N PHE A 80 9.97 6.56 10.07
CA PHE A 80 10.71 6.93 8.86
C PHE A 80 11.98 6.09 8.66
N PHE A 81 12.67 5.74 9.74
CA PHE A 81 13.83 4.87 9.68
C PHE A 81 13.47 3.47 9.15
N MET A 82 12.40 2.87 9.67
CA MET A 82 11.88 1.58 9.17
C MET A 82 11.43 1.69 7.70
N MET A 83 10.75 2.79 7.32
CA MET A 83 10.39 3.02 5.92
C MET A 83 11.61 3.13 5.01
N GLY A 84 12.70 3.74 5.47
CA GLY A 84 13.97 3.79 4.74
C GLY A 84 14.57 2.41 4.52
N ILE A 85 14.59 1.55 5.54
CA ILE A 85 15.05 0.16 5.41
C ILE A 85 14.20 -0.59 4.40
N TYR A 86 12.87 -0.51 4.51
CA TYR A 86 11.96 -1.15 3.57
C TYR A 86 12.13 -0.60 2.15
N PHE A 87 12.37 0.69 1.98
CA PHE A 87 12.60 1.27 0.66
C PHE A 87 13.81 0.65 -0.02
N VAL A 88 14.95 0.64 0.66
CA VAL A 88 16.19 0.06 0.11
C VAL A 88 15.97 -1.41 -0.21
N PHE A 89 15.33 -2.16 0.69
CA PHE A 89 15.03 -3.57 0.47
C PHE A 89 14.12 -3.78 -0.75
N ILE A 90 12.99 -3.07 -0.83
CA ILE A 90 12.02 -3.21 -1.92
C ILE A 90 12.64 -2.83 -3.26
N VAL A 91 13.32 -1.69 -3.34
CA VAL A 91 13.92 -1.20 -4.58
C VAL A 91 15.04 -2.12 -5.04
N VAL A 92 15.98 -2.47 -4.17
CA VAL A 92 17.14 -3.28 -4.56
C VAL A 92 16.71 -4.72 -4.86
N PHE A 93 15.98 -5.38 -3.96
CA PHE A 93 15.62 -6.78 -4.16
C PHE A 93 14.52 -6.97 -5.20
N PHE A 94 13.35 -6.34 -5.01
CA PHE A 94 12.22 -6.57 -5.91
C PHE A 94 12.30 -5.74 -7.19
N GLY A 95 12.87 -4.54 -7.13
CA GLY A 95 13.00 -3.67 -8.30
C GLY A 95 14.08 -4.12 -9.28
N PHE A 96 15.24 -4.55 -8.78
CA PHE A 96 16.42 -4.87 -9.61
C PHE A 96 16.83 -6.34 -9.58
N ILE A 97 17.11 -6.92 -8.40
CA ILE A 97 17.71 -8.27 -8.30
C ILE A 97 16.75 -9.35 -8.80
N ALA A 98 15.49 -9.28 -8.39
CA ALA A 98 14.47 -10.26 -8.71
C ALA A 98 14.20 -10.38 -10.21
N SER A 99 14.06 -9.23 -10.88
CA SER A 99 13.70 -9.19 -12.29
C SER A 99 14.91 -9.09 -13.21
N TYR A 100 16.15 -9.26 -12.72
CA TYR A 100 17.38 -9.00 -13.50
C TYR A 100 17.43 -9.73 -14.86
N LYS A 101 16.79 -10.89 -14.97
CA LYS A 101 16.74 -11.71 -16.20
C LYS A 101 15.55 -11.40 -17.12
N HIS A 102 14.64 -10.52 -16.72
CA HIS A 102 13.36 -10.27 -17.39
C HIS A 102 13.22 -8.79 -17.74
N ASP A 103 13.68 -8.39 -18.92
CA ASP A 103 13.75 -7.00 -19.37
C ASP A 103 12.39 -6.27 -19.32
N ALA A 104 11.31 -6.96 -19.67
CA ALA A 104 9.95 -6.42 -19.62
C ALA A 104 9.50 -6.06 -18.18
N GLU A 105 9.84 -6.90 -17.21
CA GLU A 105 9.53 -6.65 -15.79
C GLU A 105 10.35 -5.49 -15.24
N ILE A 106 11.66 -5.46 -15.52
CA ILE A 106 12.54 -4.34 -15.10
C ILE A 106 11.99 -3.03 -15.65
N TYR A 107 11.58 -3.02 -16.92
CA TYR A 107 11.03 -1.82 -17.55
C TYR A 107 9.77 -1.31 -16.84
N VAL A 108 8.83 -2.19 -16.51
CA VAL A 108 7.62 -1.83 -15.75
C VAL A 108 7.97 -1.41 -14.31
N ASN A 109 8.93 -2.07 -13.66
CA ASN A 109 9.42 -1.70 -12.33
C ASN A 109 10.03 -0.30 -12.34
N MET A 110 10.86 0.02 -13.34
CA MET A 110 11.47 1.35 -13.47
C MET A 110 10.43 2.42 -13.75
N LYS A 111 9.45 2.14 -14.63
CA LYS A 111 8.31 3.05 -14.81
C LYS A 111 7.59 3.33 -13.49
N THR A 112 7.42 2.33 -12.65
CA THR A 112 6.74 2.48 -11.36
C THR A 112 7.63 3.25 -10.36
N LEU A 113 8.92 2.91 -10.27
CA LEU A 113 9.89 3.57 -9.38
C LEU A 113 10.01 5.07 -9.66
N PHE A 114 10.06 5.46 -10.93
CA PHE A 114 10.19 6.84 -11.39
C PHE A 114 8.85 7.55 -11.64
N PHE A 115 7.72 6.99 -11.16
CA PHE A 115 6.39 7.59 -11.31
C PHE A 115 6.00 7.89 -12.77
N GLN A 116 6.38 7.02 -13.70
CA GLN A 116 5.92 7.05 -15.09
C GLN A 116 4.72 6.11 -15.32
N ASN A 117 4.35 5.29 -14.33
CA ASN A 117 3.16 4.46 -14.37
C ASN A 117 1.92 5.27 -13.96
N TRP A 118 1.02 5.54 -14.92
CA TRP A 118 -0.17 6.35 -14.70
C TRP A 118 -1.11 5.75 -13.65
N PHE A 119 -1.38 4.45 -13.73
CA PHE A 119 -2.28 3.76 -12.79
C PHE A 119 -1.75 3.81 -11.37
N PHE A 120 -0.43 3.61 -11.21
CA PHE A 120 0.24 3.75 -9.92
C PHE A 120 0.06 5.17 -9.35
N ASN A 121 0.38 6.18 -10.14
CA ASN A 121 0.35 7.58 -9.69
C ASN A 121 -1.05 8.05 -9.30
N VAL A 122 -2.06 7.71 -10.11
CA VAL A 122 -3.47 8.05 -9.80
C VAL A 122 -3.90 7.41 -8.49
N ASN A 123 -3.47 6.17 -8.24
CA ASN A 123 -3.77 5.47 -7.00
C ASN A 123 -3.14 6.17 -5.78
N LEU A 124 -1.89 6.61 -5.90
CA LEU A 124 -1.24 7.39 -4.84
C LEU A 124 -1.91 8.75 -4.59
N LEU A 125 -2.29 9.46 -5.67
CA LEU A 125 -3.02 10.73 -5.54
C LEU A 125 -4.35 10.53 -4.84
N PHE A 126 -5.05 9.42 -5.13
CA PHE A 126 -6.29 9.09 -4.45
C PHE A 126 -6.06 8.89 -2.94
N ILE A 127 -5.06 8.08 -2.55
CA ILE A 127 -4.71 7.88 -1.13
C ILE A 127 -4.45 9.22 -0.41
N ILE A 128 -3.69 10.12 -1.05
CA ILE A 128 -3.37 11.43 -0.46
C ILE A 128 -4.64 12.26 -0.32
N ALA A 129 -5.41 12.41 -1.40
CA ALA A 129 -6.62 13.23 -1.42
C ALA A 129 -7.63 12.72 -0.38
N GLU A 130 -7.81 11.41 -0.32
CA GLU A 130 -8.71 10.73 0.60
C GLU A 130 -8.26 10.96 2.06
N ARG A 131 -6.97 10.75 2.37
CA ARG A 131 -6.46 10.95 3.73
C ARG A 131 -6.56 12.41 4.18
N ILE A 132 -6.29 13.36 3.28
CA ILE A 132 -6.46 14.80 3.55
C ILE A 132 -7.94 15.13 3.80
N PHE A 133 -8.84 14.58 2.97
CA PHE A 133 -10.27 14.80 3.10
C PHE A 133 -10.79 14.36 4.47
N LEU A 134 -10.36 13.19 4.97
CA LEU A 134 -10.74 12.72 6.29
C LEU A 134 -10.29 13.64 7.43
N HIS A 135 -9.06 14.14 7.37
CA HIS A 135 -8.56 15.10 8.37
C HIS A 135 -9.34 16.42 8.32
N LYS A 136 -9.63 16.94 7.12
CA LYS A 136 -10.38 18.19 6.95
C LYS A 136 -11.84 18.10 7.37
N THR A 137 -12.44 16.92 7.22
CA THR A 137 -13.83 16.67 7.65
C THR A 137 -13.91 16.24 9.12
N HIS A 138 -12.80 16.30 9.86
CA HIS A 138 -12.66 15.92 11.26
C HIS A 138 -13.24 14.53 11.53
N GLN A 139 -13.04 13.60 10.62
CA GLN A 139 -13.51 12.23 10.80
C GLN A 139 -12.74 11.56 11.93
N PRO A 140 -13.40 10.74 12.77
CA PRO A 140 -12.70 9.98 13.80
C PRO A 140 -11.75 8.99 13.14
N MET A 141 -10.48 9.06 13.50
CA MET A 141 -9.47 8.16 12.96
C MET A 141 -8.38 7.88 13.97
N GLU A 142 -7.78 6.71 13.82
CA GLU A 142 -6.65 6.26 14.61
C GLU A 142 -5.36 6.64 13.89
N VAL A 143 -4.54 7.43 14.59
CA VAL A 143 -3.21 7.83 14.13
C VAL A 143 -2.19 7.17 15.03
N SER A 144 -1.25 6.47 14.43
CA SER A 144 -0.19 5.74 15.13
C SER A 144 1.14 6.07 14.49
N PHE A 145 2.14 6.36 15.32
CA PHE A 145 3.52 6.49 14.91
C PHE A 145 4.35 5.45 15.69
N GLY A 146 5.54 5.13 15.21
CA GLY A 146 6.39 4.05 15.73
C GLY A 146 6.84 3.06 14.65
N GLY A 147 7.83 2.22 14.97
CA GLY A 147 8.41 1.25 14.03
C GLY A 147 7.50 0.04 13.72
N PHE A 148 6.52 -0.25 14.57
CA PHE A 148 5.64 -1.43 14.46
C PHE A 148 4.16 -1.06 14.65
N THR A 149 3.69 -0.09 13.88
CA THR A 149 2.24 0.19 13.78
C THR A 149 1.52 -0.94 13.04
N THR A 150 0.20 -1.03 13.17
CA THR A 150 -0.61 -2.04 12.46
C THR A 150 -0.34 -2.05 10.95
N ASN A 151 -0.18 -0.88 10.32
CA ASN A 151 0.09 -0.83 8.88
C ASN A 151 1.53 -1.13 8.53
N MET A 152 2.49 -0.81 9.41
CA MET A 152 3.87 -1.28 9.24
C MET A 152 3.92 -2.81 9.26
N ILE A 153 3.13 -3.45 10.10
CA ILE A 153 2.98 -4.91 10.12
C ILE A 153 2.34 -5.40 8.81
N ILE A 154 1.30 -4.73 8.31
CA ILE A 154 0.67 -5.06 7.01
C ILE A 154 1.70 -4.93 5.87
N LEU A 155 2.49 -3.86 5.85
CA LEU A 155 3.58 -3.68 4.89
C LEU A 155 4.60 -4.81 5.02
N HIS A 156 5.02 -5.16 6.23
CA HIS A 156 5.94 -6.27 6.46
C HIS A 156 5.39 -7.61 5.93
N ILE A 157 4.12 -7.91 6.19
CA ILE A 157 3.44 -9.10 5.67
C ILE A 157 3.39 -9.05 4.13
N SER A 158 3.10 -7.89 3.53
CA SER A 158 3.08 -7.74 2.07
C SER A 158 4.45 -8.02 1.43
N ILE A 159 5.54 -7.63 2.10
CA ILE A 159 6.90 -7.92 1.66
C ILE A 159 7.19 -9.42 1.74
N ILE A 160 6.81 -10.09 2.84
CA ILE A 160 6.97 -11.54 2.99
C ILE A 160 6.17 -12.29 1.93
N VAL A 161 4.88 -11.95 1.77
CA VAL A 161 4.00 -12.55 0.75
C VAL A 161 4.56 -12.35 -0.65
N GLY A 162 5.01 -11.13 -0.95
CA GLY A 162 5.63 -10.82 -2.23
C GLY A 162 6.92 -11.59 -2.47
N GLY A 163 7.76 -11.74 -1.45
CA GLY A 163 8.97 -12.57 -1.51
C GLY A 163 8.63 -14.03 -1.80
N CYS A 164 7.67 -14.59 -1.07
CA CYS A 164 7.22 -15.96 -1.29
C CYS A 164 6.67 -16.17 -2.72
N LEU A 165 5.81 -15.27 -3.20
CA LEU A 165 5.30 -15.34 -4.58
C LEU A 165 6.43 -15.26 -5.59
N LEU A 166 7.35 -14.34 -5.41
CA LEU A 166 8.42 -14.12 -6.36
C LEU A 166 9.34 -15.35 -6.45
N PHE A 167 9.84 -15.85 -5.31
CA PHE A 167 10.82 -16.94 -5.29
C PHE A 167 10.21 -18.32 -5.55
N PHE A 168 9.02 -18.61 -5.03
CA PHE A 168 8.41 -19.94 -5.16
C PHE A 168 7.47 -20.07 -6.35
N VAL A 169 6.96 -18.97 -6.90
CA VAL A 169 5.95 -19.01 -7.97
C VAL A 169 6.49 -18.35 -9.25
N VAL A 170 6.77 -17.05 -9.22
CA VAL A 170 7.13 -16.27 -10.43
C VAL A 170 8.41 -16.80 -11.07
N GLN A 171 9.48 -16.98 -10.29
CA GLN A 171 10.79 -17.44 -10.80
C GLN A 171 10.76 -18.89 -11.31
N ASN A 172 9.82 -19.72 -10.83
CA ASN A 172 9.69 -21.10 -11.28
C ASN A 172 8.90 -21.24 -12.58
N TYR A 173 8.12 -20.22 -12.96
CA TYR A 173 7.29 -20.22 -14.18
C TYR A 173 7.39 -18.89 -14.94
N PRO A 174 8.59 -18.51 -15.42
CA PRO A 174 8.86 -17.19 -16.01
C PRO A 174 8.01 -16.88 -17.24
N GLU A 175 7.70 -17.87 -18.07
CA GLU A 175 6.83 -17.72 -19.26
C GLU A 175 5.36 -17.44 -18.90
N THR A 176 4.94 -17.81 -17.70
CA THR A 176 3.56 -17.65 -17.24
C THR A 176 3.36 -16.34 -16.49
N PHE A 177 4.37 -15.90 -15.73
CA PHE A 177 4.28 -14.73 -14.86
C PHE A 177 4.95 -13.49 -15.46
N THR A 178 4.61 -13.16 -16.70
CA THR A 178 5.03 -11.91 -17.33
C THR A 178 3.97 -10.81 -17.13
N PRO A 179 4.36 -9.52 -17.16
CA PRO A 179 3.39 -8.42 -17.09
C PRO A 179 2.36 -8.48 -18.22
N GLU A 180 2.74 -9.01 -19.39
CA GLU A 180 1.87 -9.15 -20.56
C GLU A 180 0.86 -10.31 -20.42
N ASN A 181 1.19 -11.32 -19.61
CA ASN A 181 0.29 -12.42 -19.32
C ASN A 181 -0.72 -12.00 -18.24
N LEU A 182 -1.95 -11.77 -18.70
CA LEU A 182 -3.07 -11.30 -17.88
C LEU A 182 -3.36 -12.26 -16.72
N TRP A 183 -3.38 -13.58 -16.97
CA TRP A 183 -3.67 -14.57 -15.92
C TRP A 183 -2.56 -14.66 -14.89
N GLY A 184 -1.30 -14.62 -15.31
CA GLY A 184 -0.15 -14.56 -14.42
C GLY A 184 -0.20 -13.31 -13.52
N SER A 185 -0.48 -12.16 -14.12
CA SER A 185 -0.60 -10.87 -13.42
C SER A 185 -1.76 -10.85 -12.41
N VAL A 186 -2.92 -11.42 -12.76
CA VAL A 186 -4.06 -11.56 -11.81
C VAL A 186 -3.67 -12.45 -10.62
N LEU A 187 -3.03 -13.59 -10.87
CA LEU A 187 -2.66 -14.52 -9.81
C LEU A 187 -1.63 -13.91 -8.84
N VAL A 188 -0.70 -13.11 -9.36
CA VAL A 188 0.26 -12.35 -8.54
C VAL A 188 -0.44 -11.28 -7.70
N ALA A 189 -1.42 -10.58 -8.26
CA ALA A 189 -2.13 -9.51 -7.55
C ALA A 189 -3.11 -10.01 -6.48
N LEU A 190 -3.72 -11.18 -6.70
CA LEU A 190 -4.74 -11.77 -5.83
C LEU A 190 -4.38 -11.79 -4.34
N PRO A 191 -3.23 -12.30 -3.88
CA PRO A 191 -2.89 -12.32 -2.45
C PRO A 191 -2.76 -10.92 -1.85
N PHE A 192 -2.33 -9.91 -2.62
CA PHE A 192 -2.28 -8.52 -2.16
C PHE A 192 -3.67 -7.88 -2.08
N LEU A 193 -4.56 -8.20 -3.03
CA LEU A 193 -5.97 -7.81 -2.97
C LEU A 193 -6.66 -8.42 -1.76
N LEU A 194 -6.41 -9.70 -1.48
CA LEU A 194 -6.93 -10.38 -0.28
C LEU A 194 -6.38 -9.76 1.00
N LEU A 195 -5.08 -9.43 1.05
CA LEU A 195 -4.47 -8.73 2.18
C LEU A 195 -5.13 -7.37 2.41
N LYS A 196 -5.30 -6.56 1.35
CA LYS A 196 -5.99 -5.26 1.45
C LYS A 196 -7.43 -5.42 1.92
N MET A 197 -8.16 -6.41 1.41
CA MET A 197 -9.53 -6.70 1.82
C MET A 197 -9.63 -7.11 3.29
N ALA A 198 -8.70 -7.93 3.77
CA ALA A 198 -8.64 -8.33 5.17
C ALA A 198 -8.48 -7.09 6.06
N VAL A 199 -7.56 -6.18 5.70
CA VAL A 199 -7.34 -4.91 6.43
C VAL A 199 -8.57 -4.00 6.43
N THR A 200 -9.38 -4.02 5.37
CA THR A 200 -10.62 -3.24 5.29
C THR A 200 -11.76 -3.78 6.17
N LYS A 201 -11.75 -5.06 6.53
CA LYS A 201 -12.80 -5.71 7.35
C LYS A 201 -12.53 -5.67 8.86
N PHE A 202 -11.31 -5.34 9.28
CA PHE A 202 -10.91 -5.12 10.67
C PHE A 202 -10.82 -3.63 11.01
#